data_AF-A0A920S8S0-F1
#
_entry.id   AF-A0A920S8S0-F1
#
_cell.length_a   1.000
_cell.length_b   1.000
_cell.length_c   1.000
_cell.angle_alpha   90.00
_cell.angle_beta   90.00
_cell.angle_gamma   90.00
#
_symmetry.space_group_name_H-M   'P 1'
#
loop_
_entity.id
_entity.type
_entity.pdbx_description
1 polymer ?
#
loop_
_entity_poly.entity_id
_entity_poly.type
_entity_poly.pdbx_seq_one_letter_code
_entity_poly.pdbx_strand_id
1 'polypeptide(L)' 'MTITSNGKVYIVGGGPGDPELLTLKAKRIIESADVIIFADSLVPPEIVEFAKEGLLSSVAKR' A
#
# COMPACT_ATOMS: atom_id res chain seq x y z
N MET A 1 11.39 25.02 17.38
CA MET A 1 10.81 23.67 17.22
C MET A 1 10.00 23.68 15.94
N THR A 2 10.55 23.14 14.85
CA THR A 2 9.87 23.14 13.54
C THR A 2 9.08 21.84 13.45
N ILE A 3 7.76 21.93 13.31
CA ILE A 3 6.91 20.76 13.06
C ILE A 3 7.11 20.41 11.58
N THR A 4 7.95 19.42 11.26
CA THR A 4 8.04 18.86 9.91
C THR A 4 6.88 17.88 9.70
N SER A 5 5.72 18.38 9.30
CA SER A 5 4.57 17.53 8.95
C SER A 5 4.77 16.93 7.54
N ASN A 6 5.65 15.93 7.41
CA ASN A 6 5.98 15.34 6.11
C ASN A 6 5.32 13.97 5.85
N GLY A 7 4.32 13.59 6.63
CA GLY A 7 3.52 12.39 6.36
C GLY A 7 2.64 12.61 5.13
N LYS A 8 2.79 11.76 4.10
CA LYS A 8 1.90 11.73 2.93
C LYS A 8 1.02 10.50 3.00
N VAL A 9 -0.27 10.68 2.71
CA VAL A 9 -1.23 9.58 2.59
C VAL A 9 -1.62 9.47 1.12
N TYR A 10 -1.50 8.26 0.58
CA TYR A 10 -1.94 7.93 -0.77
C TYR A 10 -3.11 6.96 -0.68
N ILE A 11 -4.21 7.30 -1.33
CA ILE A 11 -5.30 6.34 -1.57
C ILE A 11 -5.09 5.81 -2.98
N VAL A 12 -4.87 4.50 -3.07
CA VAL A 12 -4.65 3.79 -4.33
C VAL A 12 -5.75 2.76 -4.52
N GLY A 13 -6.20 2.59 -5.76
CA GLY A 13 -7.07 1.46 -6.10
C GLY A 13 -6.23 0.19 -6.16
N GLY A 14 -6.67 -0.87 -5.48
CA GLY A 14 -6.03 -2.19 -5.50
C GLY A 14 -6.31 -3.02 -6.77
N GLY A 15 -7.12 -2.48 -7.69
CA GLY A 15 -7.57 -3.22 -8.87
C GLY A 15 -8.59 -4.32 -8.52
N PRO A 16 -8.93 -5.19 -9.49
CA PRO A 16 -9.87 -6.31 -9.28
C PRO A 16 -9.21 -7.54 -8.64
N GLY A 17 -7.90 -7.50 -8.37
CA GLY A 17 -7.15 -8.56 -7.68
C GLY A 17 -5.88 -9.01 -8.40
N ASP A 18 -5.82 -8.89 -9.73
CA ASP A 18 -4.62 -9.20 -10.51
C ASP A 18 -3.55 -8.11 -10.36
N PRO A 19 -2.32 -8.43 -9.87
CA PRO A 19 -1.22 -7.47 -9.75
C PRO A 19 -0.83 -6.76 -11.04
N GLU A 20 -0.99 -7.39 -12.21
CA GLU A 20 -0.68 -6.76 -13.50
C GLU A 20 -1.64 -5.62 -13.85
N LEU A 21 -2.81 -5.59 -13.22
CA LEU A 21 -3.82 -4.54 -13.41
C LEU A 21 -3.60 -3.33 -12.51
N LEU A 22 -2.56 -3.34 -11.66
CA LEU A 22 -2.16 -2.15 -10.93
C LEU A 22 -1.61 -1.09 -11.87
N THR A 23 -1.99 0.16 -11.61
CA THR A 23 -1.33 1.28 -12.29
C THR A 23 0.15 1.34 -11.88
N LEU A 24 1.02 1.74 -12.81
CA LEU A 24 2.45 1.94 -12.53
C LEU A 24 2.69 2.91 -11.36
N LYS A 25 1.80 3.90 -11.17
CA LYS A 25 1.87 4.84 -10.05
C LYS A 25 1.55 4.17 -8.71
N ALA A 26 0.52 3.32 -8.67
CA ALA A 26 0.16 2.57 -7.45
C ALA A 26 1.30 1.64 -7.02
N LYS A 27 1.88 0.89 -7.97
CA LYS A 27 3.04 0.02 -7.71
C LYS A 27 4.21 0.81 -7.10
N ARG A 28 4.59 1.93 -7.71
CA ARG A 28 5.67 2.80 -7.19
C ARG A 28 5.40 3.34 -5.79
N ILE A 29 4.13 3.67 -5.48
CA ILE A 29 3.74 4.13 -4.15
C ILE A 29 3.90 2.99 -3.14
N ILE A 30 3.38 1.80 -3.45
CA ILE A 30 3.48 0.59 -2.62
C ILE A 30 4.95 0.24 -2.34
N GLU A 31 5.80 0.24 -3.36
CA GLU A 31 7.25 0.01 -3.24
C GLU A 31 7.97 1.04 -2.34
N SER A 32 7.45 2.27 -2.26
CA SER A 32 8.05 3.34 -1.47
C SER A 32 7.46 3.47 -0.05
N ALA A 33 6.28 2.89 0.18
CA ALA A 33 5.51 3.10 1.39
C ALA A 33 6.21 2.49 2.61
N ASP A 34 6.18 3.22 3.73
CA ASP A 34 6.68 2.73 5.01
C ASP A 34 5.59 1.98 5.79
N VAL A 35 4.32 2.29 5.51
CA VAL A 35 3.12 1.65 6.09
C VAL A 35 2.07 1.45 5.00
N ILE A 36 1.48 0.27 4.93
CA ILE A 36 0.35 -0.04 4.04
C ILE A 36 -0.81 -0.56 4.88
N ILE A 37 -1.99 0.01 4.63
CA ILE A 37 -3.26 -0.41 5.24
C ILE A 37 -4.17 -0.87 4.12
N PHE A 38 -4.65 -2.11 4.21
CA PHE A 38 -5.58 -2.70 3.23
C PHE A 38 -6.57 -3.64 3.93
N ALA A 39 -7.68 -3.92 3.23
CA ALA A 39 -8.69 -4.87 3.69
C ALA A 39 -8.41 -6.26 3.13
N ASP A 40 -8.18 -7.24 4.01
CA ASP A 40 -7.82 -8.62 3.66
C ASP A 40 -8.85 -9.29 2.73
N SER A 41 -10.13 -8.94 2.89
CA SER A 41 -11.22 -9.52 2.12
C SER A 41 -11.38 -8.97 0.69
N LEU A 42 -10.67 -7.88 0.36
CA LEU A 42 -10.82 -7.18 -0.92
C LEU A 42 -9.52 -7.01 -1.69
N VAL A 43 -8.38 -7.02 -1.01
CA VAL A 43 -7.07 -6.83 -1.61
C VAL A 43 -6.26 -8.10 -1.39
N PRO A 44 -6.04 -8.90 -2.44
CA PRO A 44 -5.20 -10.09 -2.36
C PRO A 44 -3.77 -9.75 -1.91
N PRO A 45 -3.09 -10.62 -1.15
CA PRO A 45 -1.73 -10.38 -0.68
C PRO A 45 -0.74 -10.01 -1.78
N GLU A 46 -0.92 -10.56 -2.98
CA GLU A 46 -0.08 -10.35 -4.16
C GLU A 46 -0.02 -8.87 -4.58
N ILE A 47 -1.07 -8.08 -4.27
CA ILE A 47 -1.10 -6.64 -4.54
C ILE A 47 -0.10 -5.87 -3.68
N VAL A 48 0.17 -6.34 -2.46
CA VAL A 48 1.05 -5.67 -1.48
C VAL A 48 2.42 -6.31 -1.39
N GLU A 49 2.69 -7.41 -2.09
CA GLU A 49 4.02 -8.05 -2.16
C GLU A 49 5.11 -7.14 -2.74
N PHE A 50 4.75 -6.10 -3.48
CA PHE A 50 5.70 -5.09 -3.95
C PHE A 50 6.25 -4.17 -2.84
N ALA A 51 5.74 -4.29 -1.61
CA ALA A 51 6.19 -3.49 -0.49
C ALA A 51 7.65 -3.77 -0.11
N LYS A 52 8.28 -2.80 0.56
CA LYS A 52 9.64 -2.97 1.10
C LYS A 52 9.72 -4.16 2.05
N GLU A 53 10.84 -4.89 2.02
CA GLU A 53 11.15 -5.88 3.05
C GLU A 53 11.15 -5.23 4.44
N GLY A 54 10.52 -5.90 5.42
CA GLY A 54 10.41 -5.40 6.79
C GLY A 54 9.30 -4.36 7.02
N LEU A 55 8.42 -4.14 6.03
CA LEU A 55 7.25 -3.28 6.17
C LEU A 55 6.33 -3.76 7.32
N LEU A 56 5.82 -2.80 8.10
CA LEU A 56 4.66 -3.00 8.96
C LEU A 56 3.38 -3.01 8.10
N SER A 57 2.91 -4.20 7.71
CA SER A 57 1.58 -4.37 7.13
C SER A 57 0.54 -4.45 8.27
N SER A 58 -0.41 -3.51 8.26
CA SER A 58 -1.56 -3.57 9.16
C SER A 58 -2.79 -3.96 8.36
N VAL A 59 -3.26 -5.18 8.60
CA VAL A 59 -4.46 -5.71 7.97
C VAL A 59 -5.67 -5.16 8.72
N ALA A 60 -6.48 -4.35 8.03
CA ALA A 60 -7.77 -3.94 8.56
C ALA A 60 -8.74 -5.12 8.46
N LYS A 61 -8.92 -5.84 9.57
CA LYS A 61 -9.94 -6.88 9.69
C LYS A 61 -11.27 -6.21 9.99
N ARG A 62 -12.29 -6.50 9.18
CA ARG A 62 -13.69 -6.21 9.52
C ARG A 62 -14.20 -7.24 10.51
#